data_AF-A0A416WTT5-F1
#
_entry.id   AF-A0A416WTT5-F1
#
_cell.length_a   1.000
_cell.length_b   1.000
_cell.length_c   1.000
_cell.angle_alpha   90.00
_cell.angle_beta   90.00
_cell.angle_gamma   90.00
#
_symmetry.space_group_name_H-M   'P 1'
#
loop_
_entity.id
_entity.type
_entity.pdbx_description
1 polymer ?
#
loop_
_entity_poly.entity_id
_entity_poly.type
_entity_poly.pdbx_seq_one_letter_code
_entity_poly.pdbx_strand_id
1 'polypeptide(L)' 'MEQHNNDDMKKELAQYRMETAKDDLRAAKILLDAGEYKAANNRAYYAIFRAINAVHATAECFGKLVEKYILEYKNES' A
#
# COMPACT_ATOMS: atom_id res chain seq x y z
N MET A 1 -11.36 -1.89 -28.13
CA MET A 1 -11.51 -3.13 -27.35
C MET A 1 -10.32 -3.28 -26.38
N GLU A 2 -10.11 -2.33 -25.47
CA GLU A 2 -8.91 -2.33 -24.59
C GLU A 2 -9.23 -2.14 -23.08
N GLN A 3 -10.45 -1.74 -22.72
CA GLN A 3 -10.81 -1.48 -21.32
C GLN A 3 -10.96 -2.76 -20.47
N HIS A 4 -11.28 -3.90 -21.08
CA HIS A 4 -11.48 -5.16 -20.34
C HIS A 4 -10.20 -5.68 -19.65
N ASN A 5 -9.01 -5.36 -20.17
CA ASN A 5 -7.73 -5.83 -19.59
C ASN A 5 -7.25 -5.01 -18.38
N ASN A 6 -7.67 -3.75 -18.26
CA ASN A 6 -7.11 -2.84 -17.26
C ASN A 6 -7.73 -3.07 -15.88
N ASP A 7 -9.04 -3.32 -15.82
CA ASP A 7 -9.74 -3.56 -14.55
C ASP A 7 -9.35 -4.90 -13.90
N ASP A 8 -9.11 -5.93 -14.71
CA ASP A 8 -8.62 -7.22 -14.22
C ASP A 8 -7.19 -7.09 -13.68
N MET A 9 -6.32 -6.36 -14.37
CA MET A 9 -4.97 -6.05 -13.88
C MET A 9 -4.98 -5.22 -12.57
N LYS A 10 -5.88 -4.25 -12.43
CA LYS A 10 -6.04 -3.47 -11.19
C LYS A 10 -6.49 -4.36 -10.02
N LYS A 11 -7.41 -5.30 -10.26
CA LYS A 11 -7.86 -6.27 -9.25
C LYS A 11 -6.74 -7.22 -8.83
N GLU A 12 -5.98 -7.77 -9.77
CA GLU A 12 -4.83 -8.62 -9.48
C GLU A 12 -3.78 -7.88 -8.66
N LEU A 13 -3.47 -6.63 -9.03
CA LEU A 13 -2.52 -5.79 -8.28
C LEU A 13 -3.01 -5.50 -6.86
N ALA A 14 -4.31 -5.21 -6.68
CA ALA A 14 -4.90 -4.99 -5.37
C ALA A 14 -4.83 -6.25 -4.51
N GLN A 15 -5.14 -7.42 -5.08
CA GLN A 15 -5.05 -8.71 -4.40
C GLN A 15 -3.61 -9.02 -3.97
N TYR A 16 -2.64 -8.86 -4.87
CA TYR A 16 -1.22 -9.06 -4.56
C TYR A 16 -0.74 -8.17 -3.41
N ARG A 17 -1.12 -6.87 -3.44
CA ARG A 17 -0.78 -5.93 -2.36
C ARG A 17 -1.41 -6.32 -1.03
N MET A 18 -2.64 -6.81 -1.06
CA MET A 18 -3.35 -7.26 0.14
C MET A 18 -2.74 -8.53 0.73
N GLU A 19 -2.37 -9.51 -0.09
CA GLU A 19 -1.65 -10.70 0.38
C GLU A 19 -0.29 -10.31 0.98
N THR A 20 0.46 -9.42 0.32
CA THR A 20 1.72 -8.93 0.88
C THR A 20 1.53 -8.21 2.22
N ALA A 21 0.44 -7.45 2.39
CA ALA A 21 0.11 -6.80 3.65
C ALA A 21 -0.18 -7.81 4.77
N LYS A 22 -0.84 -8.94 4.46
CA LYS A 22 -1.08 -10.03 5.40
C LYS A 22 0.23 -10.71 5.81
N ASP A 23 1.17 -10.88 4.88
CA ASP A 23 2.50 -11.44 5.17
C ASP A 23 3.31 -10.53 6.09
N ASP A 24 3.33 -9.22 5.82
CA ASP A 24 3.98 -8.24 6.69
C ASP A 24 3.34 -8.22 8.08
N LEU A 25 2.01 -8.34 8.20
CA LEU A 25 1.33 -8.45 9.49
C LEU A 25 1.69 -9.73 10.24
N ARG A 26 1.78 -10.87 9.55
CA ARG A 26 2.25 -12.13 10.15
C ARG A 26 3.68 -11.98 10.68
N ALA A 27 4.58 -11.40 9.88
CA ALA A 27 5.95 -11.14 10.30
C ALA A 27 6.01 -10.19 11.51
N ALA A 28 5.19 -9.13 11.52
CA ALA A 28 5.10 -8.20 12.64
C ALA A 28 4.71 -8.90 13.95
N LYS A 29 3.75 -9.83 13.90
CA LYS A 29 3.32 -10.61 15.08
C LYS A 29 4.44 -11.52 15.59
N ILE A 30 5.14 -12.24 14.70
CA ILE A 30 6.28 -13.09 15.08
C ILE A 30 7.39 -12.26 15.74
N LEU A 31 7.72 -11.10 15.18
CA LEU A 31 8.74 -10.20 15.73
C LEU A 31 8.30 -9.61 17.08
N LEU A 32 7.01 -9.30 17.24
CA LEU A 32 6.46 -8.83 18.50
C LEU A 32 6.60 -9.89 19.59
N ASP A 33 6.22 -11.13 19.29
CA ASP A 33 6.32 -12.26 20.23
C ASP A 33 7.79 -12.58 20.59
N ALA A 34 8.72 -12.30 19.68
CA ALA A 34 10.16 -12.42 19.91
C ALA A 34 10.78 -11.23 20.68
N GLY A 35 10.01 -10.17 21.00
CA GLY A 35 10.51 -8.96 21.66
C GLY A 35 11.28 -7.99 20.76
N GLU A 36 11.29 -8.21 19.44
CA GLU A 36 11.98 -7.39 18.43
C GLU A 36 11.14 -6.16 18.05
N TYR A 37 10.85 -5.30 19.03
CA TYR A 37 9.83 -4.25 18.92
C TYR A 37 10.05 -3.26 17.76
N LYS A 38 11.31 -2.87 17.49
CA LYS A 38 11.63 -1.95 16.39
C LYS A 38 11.33 -2.60 15.03
N ALA A 39 11.70 -3.86 14.86
CA ALA A 39 11.47 -4.61 13.63
C ALA A 39 9.97 -4.91 13.45
N ALA A 40 9.28 -5.28 14.55
CA ALA A 40 7.85 -5.51 14.57
C ALA A 40 7.07 -4.26 14.13
N ASN A 41 7.41 -3.08 14.68
CA ASN A 41 6.77 -1.82 14.31
C ASN A 41 6.99 -1.47 12.83
N ASN A 42 8.20 -1.66 12.31
CA ASN A 42 8.46 -1.45 10.89
C ASN A 42 7.59 -2.35 10.00
N ARG A 43 7.45 -3.63 10.35
CA ARG A 43 6.58 -4.56 9.60
C ARG A 43 5.11 -4.20 9.71
N ALA A 44 4.64 -3.79 10.89
CA ALA A 44 3.27 -3.33 11.07
C ALA A 44 2.97 -2.06 10.24
N TYR A 45 3.88 -1.09 10.20
CA TYR A 45 3.77 0.10 9.36
C TYR A 45 3.60 -0.26 7.88
N TYR A 46 4.45 -1.13 7.34
CA TYR A 46 4.37 -1.52 5.94
C TYR A 46 3.14 -2.36 5.62
N ALA A 47 2.67 -3.21 6.54
CA ALA A 47 1.41 -3.92 6.38
C ALA A 47 0.24 -2.95 6.16
N ILE A 48 0.13 -1.91 7.01
CA ILE A 48 -0.92 -0.89 6.90
C ILE A 48 -0.77 -0.09 5.60
N PHE A 49 0.44 0.38 5.29
CA PHE A 49 0.71 1.14 4.06
C PHE A 49 0.34 0.35 2.79
N ARG A 50 0.69 -0.93 2.73
CA ARG A 50 0.33 -1.80 1.59
C ARG A 50 -1.16 -2.06 1.50
N ALA A 51 -1.84 -2.28 2.62
CA ALA A 51 -3.29 -2.47 2.65
C ALA A 51 -4.03 -1.23 2.15
N ILE A 52 -3.61 -0.04 2.59
CA ILE A 52 -4.13 1.24 2.08
C ILE A 52 -3.88 1.34 0.57
N ASN A 53 -2.67 1.04 0.10
CA ASN A 53 -2.36 1.06 -1.34
C ASN A 53 -3.09 0.00 -2.17
N ALA A 54 -3.54 -1.11 -1.57
CA ALA A 54 -4.36 -2.12 -2.24
C ALA A 54 -5.76 -1.56 -2.53
N VAL A 55 -6.38 -0.92 -1.54
CA VAL A 55 -7.67 -0.22 -1.70
C VAL A 55 -7.52 0.91 -2.73
N HIS A 56 -6.46 1.70 -2.64
CA HIS A 56 -6.22 2.80 -3.58
C HIS A 56 -5.79 2.35 -4.98
N ALA A 57 -5.27 1.13 -5.18
CA ALA A 57 -5.02 0.58 -6.52
C ALA A 57 -6.31 0.45 -7.34
N THR A 58 -7.45 0.28 -6.66
CA THR A 58 -8.79 0.30 -7.29
C THR A 58 -9.37 1.70 -7.42
N ALA A 59 -8.78 2.71 -6.77
CA ALA A 59 -9.22 4.11 -6.83
C ALA A 59 -8.28 4.90 -7.75
N GLU A 60 -8.70 5.15 -8.99
CA GLU A 60 -7.96 5.95 -10.01
C GLU A 60 -7.50 7.34 -9.53
N CYS A 61 -7.96 7.80 -8.37
CA CYS A 61 -7.85 9.17 -7.89
C CYS A 61 -6.59 9.46 -7.04
N PHE A 62 -5.97 8.48 -6.38
CA PHE A 62 -4.95 8.79 -5.38
C PHE A 62 -3.56 9.13 -5.95
N GLY A 63 -3.15 8.48 -7.05
CA GLY A 63 -1.90 8.82 -7.73
C GLY A 63 -1.86 10.29 -8.15
N LYS A 64 -3.00 10.81 -8.63
CA LYS A 64 -3.18 12.23 -8.99
C LYS A 64 -3.20 13.15 -7.77
N LEU A 65 -3.73 12.70 -6.64
CA LEU A 65 -3.80 13.49 -5.41
C LEU A 65 -2.42 13.67 -4.76
N VAL A 66 -1.58 12.63 -4.76
CA VAL A 66 -0.21 12.71 -4.26
C VAL A 66 0.65 13.59 -5.18
N GLU A 67 0.51 13.44 -6.50
CA GLU A 67 1.21 14.28 -7.47
C GLU A 67 0.78 15.75 -7.35
N LYS A 68 -0.52 16.01 -7.15
CA LYS A 68 -1.06 17.34 -6.87
C LYS A 68 -0.47 17.93 -5.58
N TYR A 69 -0.47 17.17 -4.48
CA TYR A 69 0.07 17.64 -3.20
C TYR A 69 1.58 17.94 -3.27
N ILE A 70 2.35 17.11 -3.98
CA ILE A 70 3.80 17.33 -4.16
C ILE A 70 4.07 18.55 -5.05
N LEU A 71 3.23 18.79 -6.08
CA LEU A 71 3.34 19.97 -6.95
C LEU A 71 2.91 21.25 -6.24
N GLU A 72 1.84 21.23 -5.45
CA GLU A 72 1.42 22.39 -4.63
C GLU A 72 2.53 22.78 -3.65
N TYR A 73 3.15 21.82 -2.96
CA TYR A 73 4.24 22.10 -2.01
C TYR A 73 5.51 22.68 -2.67
N LYS A 74 5.77 22.35 -3.94
CA LYS A 74 6.94 22.86 -4.68
C LYS A 74 6.73 24.24 -5.28
N ASN A 75 5.50 24.69 -5.45
CA ASN A 75 5.18 26.00 -6.04
C ASN A 75 5.00 27.11 -4.98
N GLU A 76 4.97 26.76 -3.69
CA GLU A 76 4.89 27.69 -2.56
C GLU A 76 6.27 28.02 -1.93
N SER A 77 7.38 27.53 -2.51
CA SER A 77 8.78 27.85 -2.13
C SER A 77 9.47 28.67 -3.21
#